data_AF-A0A2I0NIU1-F1
#
_entry.id   AF-A0A2I0NIU1-F1
#
_cell.length_a   1.000
_cell.length_b   1.000
_cell.length_c   1.000
_cell.angle_alpha   90.00
_cell.angle_beta   90.00
_cell.angle_gamma   90.00
#
_symmetry.space_group_name_H-M   'P 1'
#
loop_
_entity.id
_entity.type
_entity.pdbx_description
1 polymer ?
#
loop_
_entity_poly.entity_id
_entity_poly.type
_entity_poly.pdbx_seq_one_letter_code
_entity_poly.pdbx_strand_id
1 'polypeptide(L)'
;MMKMPVEISHTELYPQLLVYMLLGALTIAVYFALKSGDKYSVEDAENDAENFAGVISEADGPLTTFLIIAFIVLIVWAVAYLILNM
;
A
#
# COMPACT_ATOMS: atom_id res chain seq x y z
N MET A 1 21.88 -19.13 35.39
CA MET A 1 21.16 -19.28 34.10
C MET A 1 21.94 -18.47 33.07
N MET A 2 22.75 -19.14 32.26
CA MET A 2 23.67 -18.51 31.31
C MET A 2 22.86 -17.99 30.11
N LYS A 3 22.88 -16.69 29.87
CA LYS A 3 22.26 -16.05 28.70
C LYS A 3 23.12 -16.45 27.50
N MET A 4 22.69 -17.48 26.75
CA MET A 4 23.35 -17.81 25.49
C MET A 4 23.14 -16.63 24.53
N PRO A 5 24.21 -16.08 23.94
CA PRO A 5 24.08 -15.05 22.92
C PRO A 5 23.35 -15.67 21.72
N VAL A 6 22.24 -15.06 21.32
CA VAL A 6 21.53 -15.44 20.09
C VAL A 6 22.39 -14.94 18.94
N GLU A 7 23.20 -15.82 18.36
CA GLU A 7 23.91 -15.52 17.12
C GLU A 7 22.91 -15.57 15.97
N ILE A 8 22.45 -14.39 15.54
CA ILE A 8 21.57 -14.28 14.38
C ILE A 8 22.45 -14.46 13.14
N SER A 9 22.30 -15.59 12.47
CA SER A 9 22.95 -15.84 11.17
C SER A 9 22.52 -14.78 10.16
N HIS A 10 23.46 -14.25 9.39
CA HIS A 10 23.20 -13.30 8.30
C HIS A 10 22.15 -13.83 7.29
N THR A 11 22.04 -15.15 7.15
CA THR A 11 21.05 -15.81 6.29
C THR A 11 19.60 -15.60 6.75
N GLU A 12 19.36 -15.35 8.05
CA GLU A 12 18.02 -15.12 8.60
C GLU A 12 17.66 -13.63 8.74
N LEU A 13 18.65 -12.74 8.70
CA LEU A 13 18.44 -11.29 8.83
C LEU A 13 17.67 -10.68 7.66
N TYR A 14 17.95 -11.12 6.43
CA TYR A 14 17.31 -10.61 5.22
C TYR A 14 15.79 -10.89 5.13
N PRO A 15 15.30 -12.12 5.34
CA PRO A 15 13.87 -12.39 5.31
C PRO A 15 13.12 -11.67 6.44
N GLN A 16 13.72 -11.55 7.64
CA GLN A 16 13.12 -10.82 8.75
C GLN A 16 12.97 -9.31 8.44
N LEU A 17 13.98 -8.71 7.80
CA LEU A 17 13.94 -7.31 7.35
C LEU A 17 12.79 -7.06 6.36
N LEU A 18 12.59 -7.97 5.39
CA LEU A 18 11.49 -7.89 4.43
C LEU A 18 10.12 -7.99 5.10
N VAL A 19 9.99 -8.84 6.12
CA VAL A 19 8.75 -8.99 6.89
C VAL A 19 8.45 -7.71 7.71
N TYR A 20 9.45 -7.14 8.40
CA TYR A 20 9.25 -5.90 9.13
C TYR A 20 8.91 -4.72 8.21
N MET A 21 9.52 -4.66 7.03
CA MET A 21 9.18 -3.69 5.99
C MET A 21 7.72 -3.85 5.55
N LEU A 22 7.26 -5.08 5.33
CA LEU A 22 5.88 -5.38 4.95
C LEU A 22 4.87 -4.99 6.04
N LEU A 23 5.19 -5.24 7.32
CA LEU A 23 4.33 -4.86 8.44
C LEU A 23 4.22 -3.32 8.59
N GLY A 24 5.34 -2.61 8.41
CA GLY A 24 5.36 -1.15 8.39
C GLY A 24 4.52 -0.58 7.23
N ALA A 25 4.72 -1.12 6.03
CA ALA A 25 3.94 -0.83 4.84
C ALA A 25 2.43 -1.03 5.06
N LEU A 26 2.04 -2.15 5.66
CA LEU A 26 0.64 -2.46 5.97
C LEU A 26 0.04 -1.42 6.93
N THR A 27 0.78 -1.02 7.96
CA THR A 27 0.32 -0.03 8.94
C THR A 27 0.06 1.32 8.28
N ILE A 28 0.98 1.75 7.41
CA ILE A 28 0.85 2.98 6.62
C ILE A 28 -0.35 2.88 5.68
N ALA A 29 -0.51 1.75 4.99
CA ALA A 29 -1.63 1.51 4.09
C ALA A 29 -2.98 1.60 4.82
N VAL A 30 -3.11 0.95 5.99
CA VAL A 30 -4.32 1.03 6.81
C VAL A 30 -4.60 2.47 7.27
N TYR A 31 -3.57 3.20 7.71
CA TYR A 31 -3.72 4.61 8.09
C TYR A 31 -4.26 5.47 6.94
N PHE A 32 -3.69 5.31 5.75
CA PHE A 32 -4.13 6.06 4.58
C PHE A 32 -5.48 5.59 4.05
N ALA A 33 -5.83 4.31 4.17
CA ALA A 33 -7.15 3.80 3.81
C ALA A 33 -8.24 4.50 4.64
N LEU A 34 -8.04 4.58 5.96
CA LEU A 34 -8.96 5.25 6.87
C LEU A 34 -9.06 6.77 6.60
N LYS A 35 -7.93 7.40 6.24
CA LYS A 35 -7.88 8.85 5.95
C LYS A 35 -8.40 9.20 4.54
N SER A 36 -8.40 8.25 3.61
CA SER A 36 -8.70 8.51 2.20
C SER A 36 -10.18 8.62 1.89
N GLY A 37 -11.08 8.29 2.83
CA GLY A 37 -12.53 8.33 2.61
C GLY A 37 -13.15 9.73 2.51
N ASP A 38 -12.40 10.78 2.83
CA ASP A 38 -12.97 12.11 3.12
C ASP A 38 -12.97 13.12 1.96
N LYS A 39 -12.46 12.77 0.77
CA LYS A 39 -12.12 13.79 -0.25
C LYS A 39 -12.94 13.81 -1.54
N TYR A 40 -13.67 12.74 -1.86
CA TYR A 40 -14.50 12.69 -3.07
C TYR A 40 -15.91 12.28 -2.66
N SER A 41 -16.87 13.18 -2.84
CA SER A 41 -18.26 12.96 -2.43
C SER A 41 -19.07 12.27 -3.51
N VAL A 42 -20.25 11.76 -3.13
CA VAL A 42 -21.21 11.20 -4.10
C VAL A 42 -21.73 12.30 -5.03
N GLU A 43 -21.92 13.53 -4.52
CA GLU A 43 -22.31 14.69 -5.32
C GLU A 43 -21.26 15.04 -6.39
N ASP A 44 -19.97 14.94 -6.06
CA ASP A 44 -18.90 15.16 -7.04
C ASP A 44 -18.92 14.07 -8.12
N ALA A 45 -19.13 12.82 -7.73
CA ALA A 45 -19.25 11.70 -8.65
C ALA A 45 -20.45 11.85 -9.60
N GLU A 46 -21.58 12.37 -9.13
CA GLU A 46 -22.75 12.62 -9.97
C GLU A 46 -22.57 13.83 -10.91
N ASN A 47 -21.82 14.86 -10.49
CA ASN A 47 -21.53 16.02 -11.34
C ASN A 47 -20.51 15.71 -12.44
N ASP A 48 -19.54 14.86 -12.15
CA ASP A 48 -18.49 14.45 -13.09
C ASP A 48 -18.90 13.25 -13.96
N ALA A 49 -20.09 12.69 -13.74
CA ALA A 49 -20.57 11.50 -14.42
C ALA A 49 -20.92 11.75 -15.89
N GLU A 50 -20.21 11.06 -16.80
CA GLU A 50 -20.62 10.98 -18.20
C GLU A 50 -21.65 9.85 -18.40
N ASN A 51 -22.74 10.18 -19.09
CA ASN A 51 -23.81 9.24 -19.38
C ASN A 51 -23.63 8.58 -20.76
N PHE A 52 -23.47 7.26 -20.76
CA PHE A 52 -23.42 6.44 -21.97
C PHE A 52 -24.78 5.79 -22.21
N ALA A 53 -25.44 6.23 -23.29
CA ALA A 53 -26.75 5.73 -23.74
C ALA A 53 -27.88 5.79 -22.69
N GLY A 54 -27.71 6.57 -21.62
CA GLY A 54 -28.68 6.68 -20.51
C GLY A 54 -28.80 5.41 -19.65
N VAL A 55 -27.84 4.48 -19.76
CA VAL A 55 -27.86 3.19 -19.05
C VAL A 55 -26.64 3.01 -18.16
N ILE A 56 -25.51 3.62 -18.52
CA ILE A 56 -24.25 3.54 -17.78
C ILE A 56 -23.79 4.97 -17.49
N SER A 57 -23.48 5.22 -16.22
CA SER A 57 -22.90 6.47 -15.74
C SER A 57 -21.52 6.14 -15.17
N GLU A 58 -20.48 6.77 -15.70
CA GLU A 58 -19.10 6.59 -15.25
C GLU A 58 -18.56 7.93 -14.77
N ALA A 59 -18.06 7.94 -13.54
CA ALA A 59 -17.45 9.12 -12.92
C ALA A 59 -15.94 8.92 -12.89
N ASP A 60 -15.20 9.80 -13.56
CA ASP A 60 -13.74 9.83 -13.56
C ASP A 60 -13.24 10.51 -12.28
N GLY A 61 -13.45 9.83 -11.14
CA GLY A 61 -12.94 10.27 -9.86
C GLY A 61 -11.41 10.16 -9.78
N PRO A 62 -10.74 11.05 -9.04
CA PRO A 62 -9.29 10.96 -8.85
C PRO A 62 -8.91 9.68 -8.12
N LEU A 63 -7.76 9.11 -8.51
CA LEU A 63 -7.14 7.99 -7.80
C LEU A 63 -7.01 8.32 -6.30
N THR A 64 -7.52 7.43 -5.45
CA THR A 64 -7.51 7.67 -4.02
C THR A 64 -6.07 7.77 -3.51
N THR A 65 -5.82 8.68 -2.55
CA THR A 65 -4.49 8.86 -1.96
C THR A 65 -3.97 7.55 -1.35
N PHE A 66 -4.88 6.73 -0.81
CA PHE A 66 -4.57 5.36 -0.39
C PHE A 66 -4.00 4.50 -1.52
N LEU A 67 -4.67 4.45 -2.69
CA LEU A 67 -4.22 3.61 -3.79
C LEU A 67 -2.84 4.02 -4.31
N ILE A 68 -2.60 5.33 -4.42
CA ILE A 68 -1.32 5.90 -4.86
C ILE A 68 -0.20 5.45 -3.91
N ILE A 69 -0.40 5.60 -2.60
CA ILE A 69 0.60 5.25 -1.59
C ILE A 69 0.81 3.74 -1.55
N ALA A 70 -0.26 2.94 -1.65
CA ALA A 70 -0.16 1.49 -1.71
C ALA A 70 0.68 1.03 -2.91
N PHE A 71 0.48 1.63 -4.09
CA PHE A 71 1.30 1.35 -5.28
C PHE A 71 2.78 1.67 -5.06
N ILE A 72 3.09 2.86 -4.53
CA ILE A 72 4.48 3.26 -4.25
C ILE A 72 5.15 2.26 -3.31
N VAL A 73 4.45 1.87 -2.23
CA VAL A 73 4.96 0.92 -1.24
C VAL A 73 5.23 -0.45 -1.86
N LEU A 74 4.32 -0.96 -2.69
CA LEU A 74 4.50 -2.24 -3.38
C LEU A 74 5.68 -2.22 -4.34
N ILE A 75 5.87 -1.11 -5.08
CA ILE A 75 7.00 -0.95 -5.99
C ILE A 75 8.32 -0.96 -5.21
N VAL A 76 8.41 -0.18 -4.12
CA VAL A 76 9.60 -0.13 -3.26
C VAL A 76 9.91 -1.50 -2.69
N TRP A 77 8.90 -2.21 -2.19
CA TRP A 77 9.06 -3.56 -1.67
C TRP A 77 9.55 -4.54 -2.73
N ALA A 78 8.98 -4.52 -3.94
CA ALA A 78 9.38 -5.40 -5.04
C ALA A 78 10.84 -5.15 -5.46
N VAL A 79 11.25 -3.88 -5.55
CA VAL A 79 12.65 -3.51 -5.85
C VAL A 79 13.58 -3.99 -4.75
N ALA A 80 13.24 -3.78 -3.48
CA ALA A 80 14.04 -4.25 -2.35
C ALA A 80 14.15 -5.79 -2.34
N TYR A 81 13.06 -6.49 -2.64
CA TYR A 81 13.05 -7.95 -2.76
C TYR A 81 14.00 -8.42 -3.86
N LEU A 82 13.94 -7.82 -5.05
CA LEU A 82 14.82 -8.19 -6.17
C LEU A 82 16.29 -7.95 -5.84
N ILE A 83 16.64 -6.83 -5.21
CA ILE A 83 18.02 -6.52 -4.85
C ILE A 83 18.56 -7.50 -3.79
N LEU A 84 17.75 -7.85 -2.80
CA LEU A 84 18.18 -8.72 -1.69
C LEU A 84 18.21 -10.21 -2.06
N ASN A 85 17.53 -10.61 -3.15
CA ASN A 85 17.43 -12.01 -3.58
C ASN A 85 18.04 -12.26 -4.98
N MET A 86 18.74 -11.27 -5.55
CA MET A 86 19.65 -11.46 -6.71
C MET A 86 20.99 -12.02 -6.24
#